data_AF-A0A0C2WNY0-F1
#
_entry.id   AF-A0A0C2WNY0-F1
#
_cell.length_a   1.000
_cell.length_b   1.000
_cell.length_c   1.000
_cell.angle_alpha   90.00
_cell.angle_beta   90.00
_cell.angle_gamma   90.00
#
_symmetry.space_group_name_H-M   'P 1'
#
loop_
_entity.id
_entity.type
_entity.pdbx_description
1 polymer ?
#
loop_
_entity_poly.entity_id
_entity_poly.type
_entity_poly.pdbx_seq_one_letter_code
_entity_poly.pdbx_strand_id
1 'polypeptide(L)' 'MEGMRLICTLKADLSALAGGLQVKNGPRGKRFYRVDYDVCIYFGGTQLGAKLQWKEKGVLREGPVTVMPDVY' A
#
# COMPACT_ATOMS: atom_id res chain seq x y z
N MET A 1 9.49 -22.93 1.88
CA MET A 1 8.83 -22.60 0.60
C MET A 1 9.76 -23.05 -0.50
N GLU A 2 9.63 -24.28 -0.99
CA GLU A 2 10.34 -24.69 -2.21
C GLU A 2 9.76 -23.89 -3.38
N GLY A 3 10.63 -23.29 -4.19
CA GLY A 3 10.25 -22.55 -5.41
C GLY A 3 9.99 -21.05 -5.27
N MET A 4 10.12 -20.45 -4.08
CA MET A 4 10.05 -18.99 -3.91
C MET A 4 11.35 -18.42 -3.37
N ARG A 5 11.76 -17.25 -3.87
CA ARG A 5 12.93 -16.49 -3.41
C ARG A 5 12.50 -15.10 -2.97
N LEU A 6 12.95 -14.67 -1.80
CA LEU A 6 12.84 -13.28 -1.37
C LEU A 6 13.76 -12.42 -2.25
N ILE A 7 13.21 -11.36 -2.83
CA ILE A 7 13.96 -10.44 -3.70
C ILE A 7 14.08 -9.04 -3.10
N CYS A 8 13.10 -8.63 -2.30
CA CYS A 8 13.11 -7.36 -1.59
C CYS A 8 12.06 -7.33 -0.48
N THR A 9 12.24 -6.39 0.45
CA THR A 9 11.23 -5.96 1.42
C THR A 9 10.72 -4.57 1.04
N LEU A 10 9.41 -4.35 1.07
CA LEU A 10 8.79 -3.05 0.86
C LEU A 10 8.46 -2.41 2.22
N LYS A 11 8.94 -1.18 2.43
CA LYS A 11 8.63 -0.39 3.63
C LYS A 11 7.86 0.86 3.23
N ALA A 12 6.70 1.07 3.82
CA ALA A 12 5.86 2.22 3.54
C ALA A 12 5.25 2.80 4.83
N ASP A 13 5.11 4.13 4.88
CA ASP A 13 4.39 4.83 5.95
C ASP A 13 2.92 4.99 5.54
N LEU A 14 2.02 4.42 6.35
CA LEU A 14 0.57 4.44 6.11
C LEU A 14 -0.11 5.68 6.72
N SER A 15 0.61 6.55 7.42
CA SER A 15 0.04 7.73 8.09
C SER A 15 -0.67 8.67 7.12
N ALA A 16 -0.19 8.76 5.87
CA ALA A 16 -0.81 9.56 4.82
C ALA A 16 -2.21 9.04 4.39
N LEU A 17 -2.54 7.78 4.70
CA LEU A 17 -3.85 7.20 4.40
C LEU A 17 -4.97 7.72 5.32
N ALA A 18 -4.64 8.40 6.42
CA ALA A 18 -5.62 8.88 7.38
C ALA A 18 -6.71 9.77 6.74
N GLY A 19 -6.32 10.60 5.75
CA GLY A 19 -7.27 11.42 5.00
C GLY A 19 -8.26 10.63 4.13
N GLY A 20 -7.90 9.40 3.76
CA GLY A 20 -8.73 8.46 3.01
C GLY A 20 -9.64 7.57 3.88
N LEU A 21 -9.65 7.74 5.21
CA LEU A 21 -10.50 6.93 6.10
C LEU A 21 -11.99 7.17 5.82
N GLN A 22 -12.70 6.07 5.65
CA GLN A 22 -14.13 6.03 5.43
C GLN A 22 -14.82 5.39 6.64
N VAL A 23 -15.86 6.04 7.14
CA VAL A 23 -16.77 5.41 8.10
C VAL A 23 -17.64 4.41 7.36
N LYS A 24 -17.64 3.16 7.81
CA LYS A 24 -18.48 2.08 7.29
C LYS A 24 -19.38 1.55 8.39
N ASN A 25 -20.57 1.12 8.00
CA ASN A 25 -21.51 0.44 8.88
C ASN A 25 -21.29 -1.07 8.74
N GLY A 26 -20.85 -1.70 9.82
CA GLY A 26 -20.73 -3.14 9.92
C GLY A 26 -22.07 -3.81 10.24
N PRO A 27 -22.08 -5.15 10.36
CA PRO A 27 -23.26 -5.89 10.79
C PRO A 27 -23.81 -5.32 12.11
N ARG A 28 -25.15 -5.17 12.19
CA ARG A 28 -25.85 -4.60 13.35
C ARG A 28 -25.54 -3.13 13.64
N GLY A 29 -25.14 -2.35 12.62
CA GLY A 29 -24.96 -0.90 12.75
C GLY A 29 -23.69 -0.46 13.49
N LYS A 30 -22.76 -1.38 13.77
CA LYS A 30 -21.50 -1.03 14.41
C LYS A 30 -20.61 -0.26 13.42
N ARG A 31 -20.32 1.01 13.73
CA ARG A 31 -19.41 1.84 12.93
C ARG A 31 -17.96 1.36 13.06
N PHE A 32 -17.25 1.35 11.94
CA PHE A 32 -15.81 1.13 11.89
C PHE A 32 -15.18 2.04 10.83
N TYR A 33 -13.87 2.24 10.92
CA TYR A 33 -13.10 3.00 9.95
C TYR A 33 -12.37 2.03 9.01
N ARG A 34 -12.40 2.33 7.72
CA ARG A 34 -11.71 1.57 6.67
C ARG A 34 -11.03 2.54 5.71
N VAL A 35 -9.82 2.21 5.30
CA VAL A 35 -9.16 2.84 4.14
C VAL A 35 -8.73 1.74 3.18
N ASP A 36 -8.99 1.96 1.90
CA ASP A 36 -8.59 1.06 0.82
C ASP A 36 -7.38 1.67 0.12
N TYR A 37 -6.33 0.87 -0.04
CA TYR A 37 -5.09 1.27 -0.70
C TYR A 37 -4.49 0.09 -1.46
N ASP A 38 -3.70 0.41 -2.48
CA ASP A 38 -2.99 -0.54 -3.33
C ASP A 38 -1.48 -0.35 -3.15
N VAL A 39 -0.75 -1.46 -3.09
CA VAL A 39 0.71 -1.48 -3.21
C VAL A 39 1.04 -1.80 -4.66
N CYS A 40 1.42 -0.77 -5.42
CA CYS A 40 1.74 -0.90 -6.83
C CYS A 40 3.22 -1.22 -6.99
N ILE A 41 3.54 -2.43 -7.45
CA ILE A 41 4.90 -2.87 -7.77
C ILE A 41 5.06 -2.80 -9.29
N TYR A 42 6.13 -2.17 -9.77
CA TYR A 42 6.37 -2.00 -11.19
C TYR A 42 7.86 -2.09 -11.52
N PHE A 43 8.16 -2.54 -12.73
CA PHE A 43 9.52 -2.62 -13.26
C PHE A 43 9.75 -1.41 -14.16
N GLY A 44 10.44 -0.40 -13.64
CA GLY A 44 10.82 0.79 -14.39
C GLY A 44 12.15 0.56 -15.07
N GLY A 45 12.16 -0.11 -16.23
CA GLY A 45 13.39 -0.43 -16.96
C GLY A 45 14.33 -1.33 -16.14
N THR A 46 15.39 -0.75 -15.57
CA THR A 46 16.45 -1.46 -14.84
C THR A 46 16.19 -1.67 -13.35
N GLN A 47 15.20 -1.01 -12.74
CA GLN A 47 14.98 -1.09 -11.28
C GLN A 47 13.54 -1.43 -10.92
N LEU A 48 13.40 -2.21 -9.85
CA LEU A 48 12.13 -2.47 -9.18
C LEU A 48 11.68 -1.20 -8.45
N GLY A 49 10.51 -0.70 -8.79
CA GLY A 49 9.85 0.41 -8.12
C GLY A 49 8.60 -0.05 -7.38
N ALA A 50 8.23 0.68 -6.35
CA ALA A 50 6.95 0.51 -5.68
C ALA A 50 6.38 1.86 -5.24
N LYS A 51 5.05 1.95 -5.18
CA LYS A 51 4.33 3.09 -4.60
C LYS A 51 3.04 2.65 -3.95
N LEU A 52 2.57 3.43 -2.98
CA LEU A 52 1.21 3.31 -2.46
C LEU A 52 0.26 4.14 -3.31
N GLN A 53 -0.94 3.63 -3.56
CA GLN A 53 -2.03 4.39 -4.16
C GLN A 53 -3.30 4.25 -3.32
N TRP A 54 -4.06 5.32 -3.18
CA TRP A 54 -5.37 5.28 -2.50
C TRP A 54 -6.28 6.38 -3.04
N LYS A 55 -7.58 6.29 -2.71
CA LYS A 55 -8.53 7.36 -3.00
C LYS A 55 -8.84 8.16 -1.75
N GLU A 56 -8.62 9.46 -1.83
CA GLU A 56 -9.04 10.41 -0.82
C GLU A 56 -10.09 11.33 -1.44
N LYS A 57 -11.33 11.30 -0.91
CA LYS A 57 -12.45 12.11 -1.42
C LYS A 57 -12.65 11.99 -2.95
N GLY A 58 -12.42 10.80 -3.49
CA GLY A 58 -12.54 10.51 -4.93
C GLY A 58 -11.30 10.84 -5.77
N VAL A 59 -10.29 11.52 -5.19
CA VAL A 59 -9.04 11.86 -5.86
C VAL A 59 -8.00 10.75 -5.61
N LEU A 60 -7.34 10.30 -6.68
CA LEU A 60 -6.22 9.37 -6.56
C LEU A 60 -5.02 10.08 -5.92
N ARG A 61 -4.49 9.47 -4.87
CA ARG A 61 -3.29 9.91 -4.16
C ARG A 61 -2.23 8.83 -4.26
N GLU A 62 -0.97 9.26 -4.18
CA GLU A 62 0.17 8.38 -4.18
C GLU A 62 1.08 8.65 -2.99
N GLY A 63 1.80 7.62 -2.53
CA GLY A 63 2.70 7.70 -1.41
C GLY A 63 3.98 6.91 -1.67
N PRO A 64 5.11 7.34 -1.08
CA PRO A 64 6.39 6.70 -1.30
C PRO A 64 6.43 5.30 -0.67
N VAL A 65 7.16 4.39 -1.32
CA VAL A 65 7.53 3.08 -0.79
C VAL A 65 9.03 2.92 -0.97
N THR A 66 9.70 2.52 0.11
CA THR A 66 11.12 2.15 0.06
C THR A 66 11.23 0.69 -0.31
N VAL A 67 11.92 0.40 -1.42
CA VAL A 67 12.30 -0.95 -1.83
C VAL A 67 13.66 -1.28 -1.22
N MET A 68 13.71 -2.25 -0.32
CA MET A 68 14.94 -2.73 0.31
C MET A 68 15.32 -4.07 -0.34
N PRO A 69 16.41 -4.15 -1.12
CA PRO A 69 16.85 -5.40 -1.72
C PRO A 69 17.12 -6.47 -0.66
N ASP A 70 16.86 -7.74 -1.00
CA ASP A 70 17.32 -8.85 -0.17
C ASP A 70 18.82 -9.02 -0.37
N VAL A 71 19.62 -8.46 0.55
CA VAL A 71 21.08 -8.54 0.52
C VAL A 71 21.47 -9.82 1.25
N TYR A 72 22.07 -10.76 0.52
CA TYR A 72 22.75 -11.92 1.10
C TYR A 72 23.99 -11.49 1.89
#